data_AF-A0A935KPV0-F1
#
_entry.id   AF-A0A935KPV0-F1
#
_cell.length_a   1.000
_cell.length_b   1.000
_cell.length_c   1.000
_cell.angle_alpha   90.00
_cell.angle_beta   90.00
_cell.angle_gamma   90.00
#
_symmetry.space_group_name_H-M   'P 1'
#
loop_
_entity.id
_entity.type
_entity.pdbx_description
1 polymer ?
#
loop_
_entity_poly.entity_id
_entity_poly.type
_entity_poly.pdbx_seq_one_letter_code
_entity_poly.pdbx_strand_id
1 'polypeptide(L)'
;MPASTVDAVQAMLTPAVAISAVGLLLLTVSNRYSATINRVRLLNDERRRLRVAQAQQAVPSTAEQPRLESVLRQTRALLERMRCLRNAVLCLHLAVGMFVLTSVGIGVQLATDSALLRIAATTTFLGGMLVVLLGVTFAAIDLRRSYRVVELDAQSDG
;
A
#
# COMPACT_ATOMS: atom_id res chain seq x y z
N MET A 1 -26.01 33.41 -11.70
CA MET A 1 -25.85 32.94 -13.10
C MET A 1 -25.70 31.43 -13.04
N PRO A 2 -26.32 30.65 -13.93
CA PRO A 2 -26.04 29.21 -13.98
C PRO A 2 -24.53 29.07 -14.18
N ALA A 3 -23.88 28.19 -13.41
CA ALA A 3 -22.45 27.96 -13.55
C ALA A 3 -22.17 27.63 -15.03
N SER A 4 -21.18 28.28 -15.62
CA SER A 4 -20.84 27.98 -17.01
C SER A 4 -20.44 26.51 -17.09
N THR A 5 -20.68 25.84 -18.22
CA THR A 5 -20.23 24.46 -18.44
C THR A 5 -18.72 24.30 -18.19
N VAL A 6 -17.96 25.38 -18.33
CA VAL A 6 -16.53 25.47 -17.99
C VAL A 6 -16.31 25.33 -16.48
N ASP A 7 -17.05 26.06 -15.64
CA ASP A 7 -16.92 26.00 -14.16
C ASP A 7 -17.22 24.59 -13.63
N ALA A 8 -18.22 23.94 -14.23
CA ALA A 8 -18.59 22.55 -13.95
C ALA A 8 -17.45 21.56 -14.22
N VAL A 9 -16.84 21.67 -15.41
CA VAL A 9 -15.69 20.83 -15.81
C VAL A 9 -14.49 21.11 -14.92
N GLN A 10 -14.22 22.38 -14.58
CA GLN A 10 -13.13 22.76 -13.68
C GLN A 10 -13.33 22.18 -12.27
N ALA A 11 -14.56 22.18 -11.75
CA ALA A 11 -14.86 21.59 -10.44
C ALA A 11 -14.60 20.08 -10.42
N MET A 12 -14.94 19.37 -11.50
CA MET A 12 -14.66 17.93 -11.67
C MET A 12 -13.18 17.61 -11.89
N LEU A 13 -12.38 18.57 -12.36
CA LEU A 13 -10.95 18.38 -12.60
C LEU A 13 -10.19 18.06 -11.29
N THR A 14 -10.58 18.70 -10.18
CA THR A 14 -9.91 18.54 -8.88
C THR A 14 -9.90 17.08 -8.39
N PRO A 15 -11.05 16.40 -8.23
CA PRO A 15 -11.04 14.99 -7.85
C PRO A 15 -10.41 14.10 -8.93
N ALA A 16 -10.52 14.44 -10.22
CA ALA A 16 -9.88 13.67 -11.29
C ALA A 16 -8.34 13.65 -11.17
N VAL A 17 -7.72 14.82 -10.95
CA VAL A 17 -6.26 14.92 -10.73
C VAL A 17 -5.85 14.20 -9.45
N ALA A 18 -6.65 14.29 -8.38
CA ALA A 18 -6.39 13.55 -7.15
C ALA A 18 -6.41 12.02 -7.37
N ILE A 19 -7.36 11.51 -8.17
CA ILE A 19 -7.42 10.10 -8.56
C ILE A 19 -6.16 9.71 -9.34
N SER A 20 -5.71 10.52 -10.30
CA SER A 20 -4.48 10.24 -11.05
C SER A 20 -3.24 10.16 -10.16
N ALA A 21 -3.08 11.12 -9.23
CA ALA A 21 -1.99 11.12 -8.27
C ALA A 21 -2.01 9.87 -7.36
N VAL A 22 -3.19 9.53 -6.82
CA VAL A 22 -3.36 8.31 -6.01
C VAL A 22 -3.13 7.05 -6.84
N GLY A 23 -3.50 7.05 -8.13
CA GLY A 23 -3.24 5.94 -9.05
C GLY A 23 -1.75 5.64 -9.19
N LEU A 24 -0.90 6.67 -9.28
CA LEU A 24 0.56 6.50 -9.33
C LEU A 24 1.12 5.96 -8.01
N LEU A 25 0.63 6.45 -6.87
CA LEU A 25 0.99 5.92 -5.55
C LEU A 25 0.57 4.45 -5.43
N LEU A 26 -0.64 4.14 -5.88
CA LEU A 26 -1.20 2.79 -5.83
C LEU A 26 -0.38 1.83 -6.68
N LEU A 27 0.02 2.22 -7.88
CA LEU A 27 0.90 1.44 -8.74
C LEU A 27 2.24 1.16 -8.03
N THR A 28 2.84 2.19 -7.43
CA THR A 28 4.11 2.07 -6.72
C THR A 28 4.00 1.10 -5.54
N VAL A 29 3.00 1.27 -4.67
CA VAL A 29 2.83 0.43 -3.48
C VAL A 29 2.40 -0.99 -3.85
N SER A 30 1.57 -1.16 -4.87
CA SER A 30 1.13 -2.48 -5.35
C SER A 30 2.27 -3.30 -5.92
N ASN A 31 3.19 -2.67 -6.68
CA ASN A 31 4.39 -3.33 -7.15
C ASN A 31 5.29 -3.79 -5.99
N ARG A 32 5.49 -2.94 -4.97
CA ARG A 32 6.24 -3.30 -3.74
C ARG A 32 5.56 -4.44 -2.98
N TYR A 33 4.23 -4.42 -2.88
CA TYR A 33 3.45 -5.46 -2.24
C TYR A 33 3.60 -6.81 -2.96
N SER A 34 3.43 -6.85 -4.28
CA SER A 34 3.62 -8.04 -5.11
C SER A 34 5.04 -8.61 -5.02
N ALA A 35 6.06 -7.74 -5.07
CA ALA A 35 7.46 -8.15 -4.90
C ALA A 35 7.71 -8.78 -3.52
N THR A 36 7.12 -8.23 -2.45
CA THR A 36 7.24 -8.76 -1.09
C THR A 36 6.55 -10.12 -0.96
N ILE A 37 5.39 -10.31 -1.61
CA ILE A 37 4.69 -11.61 -1.70
C ILE A 37 5.55 -12.67 -2.35
N ASN A 38 6.15 -12.33 -3.50
CA ASN A 38 7.00 -13.27 -4.20
C ASN A 38 8.21 -13.68 -3.37
N ARG A 39 8.84 -12.74 -2.64
CA ARG A 39 9.95 -13.05 -1.72
C ARG A 39 9.54 -13.99 -0.58
N VAL A 40 8.36 -13.79 0.02
CA VAL A 40 7.86 -14.72 1.05
C VAL A 40 7.56 -16.10 0.49
N ARG A 41 7.02 -16.20 -0.72
CA ARG A 41 6.80 -17.51 -1.38
C ARG A 41 8.13 -18.25 -1.58
N LEU A 42 9.15 -17.57 -2.10
CA LEU A 42 10.49 -18.14 -2.29
C LEU A 42 11.11 -18.64 -0.98
N LEU A 43 11.07 -17.83 0.09
CA LEU A 43 11.59 -18.24 1.40
C LEU A 43 10.79 -19.38 2.02
N ASN A 44 9.48 -19.45 1.77
CA ASN A 44 8.66 -20.56 2.24
C ASN A 44 9.00 -21.87 1.52
N ASP A 45 9.28 -21.80 0.22
CA ASP A 45 9.74 -22.94 -0.57
C ASP A 45 11.13 -23.40 -0.12
N GLU A 46 12.06 -22.47 0.13
CA GLU A 46 13.38 -22.78 0.71
C GLU A 46 13.25 -23.43 2.09
N ARG A 47 12.41 -22.87 2.97
CA ARG A 47 12.10 -23.45 4.29
C ARG A 47 11.59 -24.89 4.17
N ARG A 48 10.71 -25.16 3.20
CA ARG A 48 10.18 -26.51 2.95
C ARG A 48 11.29 -27.46 2.51
N ARG A 49 12.18 -27.04 1.61
CA ARG A 49 13.33 -27.84 1.15
C ARG A 49 14.29 -28.18 2.30
N LEU A 50 14.65 -27.18 3.12
CA LEU A 50 15.54 -27.38 4.28
C LEU A 50 14.95 -28.36 5.30
N ARG A 51 13.63 -28.29 5.56
CA ARG A 51 12.95 -29.23 6.47
C ARG A 51 12.94 -30.66 5.93
N VAL A 52 12.75 -30.84 4.62
CA VAL A 52 12.79 -32.17 3.99
C VAL A 52 14.20 -32.74 4.04
N ALA A 53 15.23 -31.94 3.78
CA ALA A 53 16.62 -32.35 3.88
C ALA A 53 16.99 -32.80 5.32
N GLN A 54 16.58 -32.04 6.33
CA GLN A 54 16.76 -32.42 7.74
C GLN A 54 16.04 -33.73 8.10
N ALA A 55 14.84 -33.97 7.57
CA ALA A 55 14.10 -35.21 7.84
C ALA A 55 14.73 -36.45 7.18
N GLN A 56 15.54 -36.28 6.13
CA GLN A 56 16.24 -37.36 5.43
C GLN A 56 17.64 -37.66 6.01
N GLN A 57 18.20 -36.76 6.84
CA GLN A 57 19.49 -36.95 7.50
C GLN A 57 19.30 -37.52 8.92
N ALA A 58 20.07 -38.56 9.27
CA ALA A 58 20.07 -39.13 10.62
C ALA A 58 20.73 -38.20 11.67
N VAL A 59 21.60 -37.28 11.22
CA VAL A 59 22.23 -36.24 12.03
C VAL A 59 22.13 -34.92 11.25
N PRO A 60 21.49 -33.87 11.80
CA PRO A 60 21.36 -32.59 11.11
C PRO A 60 22.75 -31.98 10.90
N SER A 61 23.09 -31.60 9.66
CA SER A 61 24.35 -30.92 9.39
C SER A 61 24.45 -29.60 10.16
N THR A 62 25.61 -29.34 10.80
CA THR A 62 25.85 -28.14 11.64
C THR A 62 25.64 -26.82 10.88
N ALA A 63 25.66 -26.86 9.55
CA ALA A 63 25.42 -25.70 8.68
C ALA A 63 23.94 -25.46 8.32
N GLU A 64 23.07 -26.46 8.38
CA GLU A 64 21.66 -26.34 7.97
C GLU A 64 20.76 -25.70 9.04
N GLN A 65 21.08 -25.92 10.32
CA GLN A 65 20.35 -25.31 11.44
C GLN A 65 20.39 -23.77 11.44
N PRO A 66 21.58 -23.11 11.38
CA PRO A 66 21.63 -21.64 11.36
C PRO A 66 21.00 -21.04 10.09
N ARG A 67 21.03 -21.77 8.97
CA ARG A 67 20.38 -21.35 7.72
C ARG A 67 18.86 -21.40 7.81
N LEU A 68 18.28 -22.43 8.42
CA LEU A 68 16.84 -22.50 8.65
C LEU A 68 16.35 -21.37 9.57
N GLU A 69 17.14 -21.03 10.60
CA GLU A 69 16.83 -19.93 11.50
C GLU A 69 16.83 -18.57 10.80
N SER A 70 17.81 -18.34 9.91
CA SER A 70 17.87 -17.10 9.10
C SER A 70 16.65 -16.96 8.19
N VAL A 71 16.23 -18.03 7.52
CA VAL A 71 15.03 -18.05 6.65
C VAL A 71 13.77 -17.75 7.45
N LEU A 72 13.63 -18.32 8.65
CA LEU A 72 12.49 -18.05 9.54
C LEU A 72 12.45 -16.59 9.99
N ARG A 73 13.61 -16.01 10.36
CA ARG A 73 13.73 -14.61 10.76
C ARG A 73 13.39 -13.65 9.63
N GLN A 74 13.93 -13.88 8.43
CA GLN A 74 13.61 -13.08 7.23
C GLN A 74 12.13 -13.17 6.85
N THR A 75 11.55 -14.38 6.89
CA THR A 75 10.12 -14.58 6.59
C THR A 75 9.22 -13.80 7.54
N ARG A 76 9.52 -13.82 8.85
CA ARG A 76 8.76 -13.05 9.85
C ARG A 76 8.84 -11.55 9.55
N ALA A 77 10.03 -11.01 9.30
CA ALA A 77 10.21 -9.60 8.98
C ALA A 77 9.42 -9.17 7.72
N LEU A 78 9.41 -10.00 6.67
CA LEU A 78 8.64 -9.71 5.45
C LEU A 78 7.12 -9.75 5.69
N LEU A 79 6.61 -10.64 6.55
CA LEU A 79 5.19 -10.68 6.91
C LEU A 79 4.74 -9.42 7.66
N GLU A 80 5.60 -8.83 8.49
CA GLU A 80 5.28 -7.54 9.13
C GLU A 80 5.19 -6.39 8.13
N ARG A 81 6.12 -6.37 7.17
CA ARG A 81 6.13 -5.42 6.06
C ARG A 81 4.89 -5.54 5.19
N MET A 82 4.47 -6.77 4.88
CA MET A 82 3.22 -7.01 4.15
C MET A 82 1.99 -6.40 4.81
N ARG A 83 1.88 -6.48 6.15
CA ARG A 83 0.74 -5.88 6.85
C ARG A 83 0.66 -4.37 6.63
N CYS A 84 1.82 -3.70 6.65
CA CYS A 84 1.92 -2.26 6.42
C CYS A 84 1.58 -1.91 4.96
N LEU A 85 2.17 -2.63 3.99
CA LEU A 85 1.88 -2.45 2.57
C LEU A 85 0.41 -2.72 2.22
N ARG A 86 -0.18 -3.78 2.78
CA ARG A 86 -1.61 -4.09 2.62
C ARG A 86 -2.48 -2.95 3.11
N ASN A 87 -2.21 -2.42 4.30
CA ASN A 87 -2.98 -1.31 4.85
C ASN A 87 -2.83 -0.04 3.98
N ALA A 88 -1.63 0.25 3.47
CA ALA A 88 -1.41 1.34 2.54
C ALA A 88 -2.26 1.19 1.26
N VAL A 89 -2.23 0.00 0.63
CA VAL A 89 -3.03 -0.31 -0.57
C VAL A 89 -4.52 -0.16 -0.31
N LEU A 90 -5.02 -0.65 0.83
CA LEU A 90 -6.44 -0.53 1.20
C LEU A 90 -6.87 0.93 1.39
N CYS A 91 -6.07 1.73 2.10
CA CYS A 91 -6.35 3.16 2.25
C CYS A 91 -6.36 3.87 0.89
N LEU A 92 -5.39 3.60 0.02
CA LEU A 92 -5.34 4.24 -1.30
C LEU A 92 -6.54 3.86 -2.18
N HIS A 93 -7.00 2.60 -2.17
CA HIS A 93 -8.24 2.21 -2.85
C HIS A 93 -9.46 2.91 -2.28
N LEU A 94 -9.58 3.00 -0.96
CA LEU A 94 -10.67 3.71 -0.30
C LEU A 94 -10.69 5.20 -0.69
N ALA A 95 -9.53 5.84 -0.72
CA ALA A 95 -9.40 7.24 -1.16
C ALA A 95 -9.84 7.44 -2.62
N VAL A 96 -9.45 6.55 -3.54
CA VAL A 96 -9.93 6.58 -4.93
C VAL A 96 -11.46 6.52 -4.96
N GLY A 97 -12.07 5.59 -4.21
CA GLY A 97 -13.51 5.49 -4.11
C GLY A 97 -14.17 6.79 -3.62
N MET A 98 -13.61 7.43 -2.60
CA MET A 98 -14.09 8.71 -2.08
C MET A 98 -13.96 9.86 -3.11
N PHE A 99 -12.88 9.90 -3.89
CA PHE A 99 -12.73 10.92 -4.94
C PHE A 99 -13.67 10.69 -6.12
N VAL A 100 -13.93 9.43 -6.49
CA VAL A 100 -14.96 9.10 -7.48
C VAL A 100 -16.34 9.56 -6.99
N LEU A 101 -16.69 9.26 -5.73
CA LEU A 101 -17.95 9.73 -5.12
C LEU A 101 -18.02 11.26 -5.08
N THR A 102 -16.91 11.94 -4.80
CA THR A 102 -16.83 13.40 -4.85
C THR A 102 -17.11 13.91 -6.26
N SER A 103 -16.47 13.33 -7.29
CA SER A 103 -16.64 13.74 -8.68
C SER A 103 -18.09 13.55 -9.15
N VAL A 104 -18.72 12.42 -8.80
CA VAL A 104 -20.14 12.18 -9.07
C VAL A 104 -21.02 13.17 -8.31
N GLY A 105 -20.73 13.42 -7.03
CA GLY A 105 -21.47 14.36 -6.20
C GLY A 105 -21.41 15.81 -6.70
N ILE A 106 -20.28 16.23 -7.27
CA ILE A 106 -20.15 17.53 -7.97
C ILE A 106 -21.02 17.52 -9.23
N GLY A 107 -21.03 16.44 -10.00
CA GLY A 107 -21.87 16.32 -11.20
C GLY A 107 -23.36 16.41 -10.93
N VAL A 108 -23.84 15.75 -9.86
CA VAL A 108 -25.25 15.82 -9.46
C VAL A 108 -25.63 17.22 -9.00
N GLN A 109 -24.73 17.96 -8.32
CA GLN A 109 -25.00 19.36 -7.93
C GLN A 109 -25.25 20.29 -9.12
N LEU A 110 -24.72 19.99 -10.30
CA LEU A 110 -24.99 20.79 -11.49
C LEU A 110 -26.46 20.69 -11.94
N ALA A 111 -27.10 19.56 -11.64
CA ALA A 111 -28.51 19.34 -11.90
C ALA A 111 -29.42 19.73 -10.73
N THR A 112 -28.86 19.95 -9.53
CA THR A 112 -29.64 20.17 -8.30
C THR A 112 -28.94 21.14 -7.35
N ASP A 113 -29.58 22.26 -7.01
CA ASP A 113 -29.03 23.30 -6.13
C ASP A 113 -29.11 22.95 -4.63
N SER A 114 -28.79 21.69 -4.29
CA SER A 114 -28.90 21.17 -2.92
C SER A 114 -27.66 21.49 -2.09
N ALA A 115 -27.85 22.27 -1.02
CA ALA A 115 -26.79 22.56 -0.05
C ALA A 115 -26.24 21.29 0.63
N LEU A 116 -27.08 20.27 0.83
CA LEU A 116 -26.66 18.99 1.42
C LEU A 116 -25.66 18.26 0.53
N LEU A 117 -25.89 18.21 -0.79
CA LEU A 117 -24.96 17.59 -1.73
C LEU A 117 -23.61 18.30 -1.74
N ARG A 118 -23.61 19.64 -1.66
CA ARG A 118 -22.39 20.46 -1.60
C ARG A 118 -21.55 20.16 -0.37
N ILE A 119 -22.20 20.13 0.80
CA ILE A 119 -21.52 19.77 2.05
C ILE A 119 -21.00 18.34 1.96
N ALA A 120 -21.84 17.37 1.54
CA ALA A 120 -21.46 15.97 1.43
C ALA A 120 -20.28 15.73 0.48
N ALA A 121 -20.25 16.38 -0.69
CA ALA A 121 -19.15 16.27 -1.63
C ALA A 121 -17.85 16.85 -1.05
N THR A 122 -17.94 18.01 -0.38
CA THR A 122 -16.78 18.67 0.23
C THR A 122 -16.21 17.84 1.39
N THR A 123 -17.07 17.29 2.25
CA THR A 123 -16.64 16.43 3.36
C THR A 123 -16.07 15.10 2.86
N THR A 124 -16.65 14.53 1.80
CA THR A 124 -16.13 13.30 1.19
C THR A 124 -14.77 13.53 0.56
N PHE A 125 -14.56 14.66 -0.12
CA PHE A 125 -13.26 15.03 -0.66
C PHE A 125 -12.21 15.16 0.44
N LEU A 126 -12.52 15.90 1.51
CA LEU A 126 -11.61 16.14 2.61
C LEU A 126 -11.30 14.84 3.37
N GLY A 127 -12.31 13.98 3.56
CA GLY A 127 -12.12 12.64 4.11
C GLY A 127 -11.22 11.77 3.22
N GLY A 128 -11.40 11.83 1.90
CA GLY A 128 -10.52 11.15 0.94
C GLY A 128 -9.06 11.59 1.09
N MET A 129 -8.80 12.89 1.23
CA MET A 129 -7.46 13.44 1.47
C MET A 129 -6.82 12.92 2.77
N LEU A 130 -7.60 12.82 3.86
CA LEU A 130 -7.10 12.22 5.11
C LEU A 130 -6.78 10.74 4.95
N VAL A 131 -7.60 10.00 4.21
CA VAL A 131 -7.34 8.58 3.91
C VAL A 131 -6.09 8.42 3.03
N VAL A 132 -5.83 9.32 2.08
CA VAL A 132 -4.56 9.34 1.33
C VAL A 132 -3.38 9.52 2.28
N LEU A 133 -3.46 10.48 3.20
CA LEU A 133 -2.40 10.72 4.18
C LEU A 133 -2.13 9.46 5.03
N LEU A 134 -3.17 8.77 5.50
CA LEU A 134 -3.05 7.48 6.18
C LEU A 134 -2.39 6.42 5.29
N GLY A 135 -2.78 6.31 4.02
CA GLY A 135 -2.15 5.38 3.07
C GLY A 135 -0.66 5.65 2.86
N VAL A 136 -0.29 6.93 2.68
CA VAL A 136 1.09 7.37 2.50
C VAL A 136 1.93 7.13 3.76
N THR A 137 1.38 7.38 4.95
CA THR A 137 2.10 7.10 6.21
C THR A 137 2.40 5.61 6.38
N PHE A 138 1.46 4.71 6.09
CA PHE A 138 1.74 3.28 6.07
C PHE A 138 2.81 2.91 5.03
N ALA A 139 2.76 3.50 3.83
CA ALA A 139 3.79 3.26 2.81
C ALA A 139 5.18 3.76 3.25
N ALA A 140 5.25 4.90 3.95
CA ALA A 140 6.47 5.48 4.48
C ALA A 140 7.06 4.67 5.65
N ILE A 141 6.20 4.13 6.53
CA ILE A 141 6.63 3.23 7.61
C ILE A 141 7.30 1.98 7.04
N ASP A 142 6.72 1.36 6.00
CA ASP A 142 7.36 0.23 5.33
C ASP A 142 8.70 0.62 4.68
N LEU A 143 8.78 1.81 4.06
CA LEU A 143 10.02 2.29 3.46
C LEU A 143 11.14 2.46 4.51
N ARG A 144 10.82 3.08 5.66
CA ARG A 144 11.78 3.22 6.77
C ARG A 144 12.24 1.87 7.31
N ARG A 145 11.33 0.91 7.50
CA ARG A 145 11.69 -0.45 7.93
C ARG A 145 12.57 -1.16 6.91
N SER A 146 12.31 -0.97 5.61
CA SER A 146 13.12 -1.54 4.55
C SER A 146 14.56 -1.01 4.56
N TYR A 147 14.72 0.30 4.79
CA TYR A 147 16.03 0.94 4.79
C TYR A 147 16.88 0.52 6.00
N ARG A 148 16.26 0.46 7.19
CA ARG A 148 16.94 0.05 8.43
C ARG A 148 17.56 -1.35 8.36
N VAL A 149 16.94 -2.28 7.64
CA VAL A 149 17.50 -3.63 7.45
C VAL A 149 18.79 -3.58 6.63
N VAL A 150 18.81 -2.81 5.54
CA VAL A 150 19.99 -2.66 4.69
C VAL A 150 21.13 -1.95 5.41
N GLU A 151 20.81 -0.95 6.24
CA GLU A 151 21.81 -0.25 7.05
C GLU A 151 22.47 -1.15 8.10
N LEU A 152 21.70 -2.05 8.72
CA LEU A 152 22.24 -3.02 9.68
C LEU A 152 23.10 -4.09 9.00
N ASP A 153 22.69 -4.58 7.82
CA ASP A 153 23.48 -5.54 7.05
C ASP A 153 24.80 -4.91 6.56
N ALA A 154 24.81 -3.62 6.21
CA ALA A 154 26.03 -2.91 5.80
C ALA A 154 27.02 -2.67 6.96
N GLN A 155 26.53 -2.58 8.20
CA GLN A 155 27.37 -2.38 9.39
C GLN A 155 27.93 -3.68 9.97
N SER A 156 27.32 -4.84 9.68
CA SER A 156 27.84 -6.14 10.13
C SER A 156 29.00 -6.67 9.29
N ASP A 157 29.22 -6.09 8.10
CA ASP A 157 30.25 -6.50 7.15
C ASP A 157 31.51 -5.60 7.18
N GLY A 158 31.58 -4.61 8.09
CA GLY A 158 32.72 -3.70 8.28
C GLY A 158 33.34 -3.81 9.66
#